data_AF-A0A8J2UGQ4-F1
#
_entry.id   AF-A0A8J2UGQ4-F1
#
_cell.length_a   1.000
_cell.length_b   1.000
_cell.length_c   1.000
_cell.angle_alpha   90.00
_cell.angle_beta   90.00
_cell.angle_gamma   90.00
#
_symmetry.space_group_name_H-M   'P 1'
#
loop_
_entity.id
_entity.type
_entity.pdbx_description
1 polymer ?
#
loop_
_entity_poly.entity_id
_entity_poly.type
_entity_poly.pdbx_seq_one_letter_code
_entity_poly.pdbx_strand_id
1 'polypeptide(L)'
;MSWPTFFRSLLDVADKYYIIAGIAFLVFYVLLRKRITWKKIQTKFPARKDYVREIVFSTISIVIFALPPLLLVENDSLRPHTTYYADVSRYGWGYFFAAFPLMLVIHDAYFYWMHRLIHHPRLFKLFHLVHHRSVNPSPWAAYAFHPLEAVLESLIFVIFLFTLPINGWHLFAFFVISLVYNVYGHLGFELYPASFSRNWLGKWINTSVSHNLHHRYFKGNYGLYFLFWDRMMGTLRKDYDESFAEATEPLERRLRTGPSEREGPDRGGTWRSSSDEGRSEGPELRRSSGRKAGVAGTGEARETSVVGQAARSGSVERQGWMGLLLVVGVVATGPVKPDDVTGVWMTHGDRPAKIQIYRSGDQYFGKIVYLQFPNEDNGKPRVDKNNPDERLRSRPLLGLGLLSGFKFDEDEWNGGKIYDPQSGKTYSCTMSLKDMNTLKVRGYVGISLLGRTEVWTRTVGP
;
A
#
# COMPACT_ATOMS: atom_id res chain seq x y z
N MET A 1 13.05 26.25 26.87
CA MET A 1 13.14 25.59 25.55
C MET A 1 13.02 26.64 24.45
N SER A 2 13.82 26.58 23.40
CA SER A 2 13.85 27.60 22.34
C SER A 2 13.09 27.16 21.09
N TRP A 3 12.52 28.11 20.33
CA TRP A 3 11.90 27.84 19.02
C TRP A 3 12.85 27.13 18.03
N PRO A 4 14.14 27.53 17.92
CA PRO A 4 15.10 26.80 17.07
C PRO A 4 15.23 25.32 17.40
N THR A 5 15.25 24.95 18.68
CA THR A 5 15.34 23.54 19.11
C THR A 5 14.08 22.77 18.70
N PHE A 6 12.90 23.37 18.86
CA PHE A 6 11.63 22.77 18.43
C PHE A 6 11.62 22.51 16.91
N PHE A 7 11.96 23.52 16.11
CA PHE A 7 11.97 23.37 14.65
C PHE A 7 13.01 22.36 14.17
N ARG A 8 14.17 22.27 14.83
CA ARG A 8 15.16 21.23 14.53
C ARG A 8 14.61 19.83 14.79
N SER A 9 13.98 19.59 15.95
CA SER A 9 13.35 18.30 16.26
C SER A 9 12.24 17.95 15.26
N LEU A 10 11.41 18.94 14.92
CA LEU A 10 10.34 18.77 13.94
C LEU A 10 10.87 18.38 12.56
N LEU A 11 11.87 19.10 12.05
CA LEU A 11 12.51 18.81 10.77
C LEU A 11 13.20 17.45 10.80
N ASP A 12 13.87 17.10 11.89
CA ASP A 12 14.56 15.81 12.04
C ASP A 12 13.60 14.61 11.91
N VAL A 13 12.39 14.71 12.48
CA VAL A 13 11.33 13.69 12.33
C VAL A 13 10.70 13.76 10.93
N ALA A 14 10.39 14.96 10.44
CA ALA A 14 9.75 15.17 9.15
C ALA A 14 10.62 14.64 7.99
N ASP A 15 11.90 14.98 7.96
CA ASP A 15 12.84 14.61 6.90
C ASP A 15 12.93 13.09 6.79
N LYS A 16 13.14 12.39 7.91
CA LYS A 16 13.19 10.92 7.91
C LYS A 16 11.91 10.30 7.36
N TYR A 17 10.75 10.78 7.80
CA TYR A 17 9.46 10.29 7.31
C TYR A 17 9.29 10.54 5.81
N TYR A 18 9.44 11.77 5.34
CA TYR A 18 9.19 12.13 3.94
C TYR A 18 10.22 11.51 3.00
N ILE A 19 11.47 11.32 3.43
CA ILE A 19 12.49 10.62 2.66
C ILE A 19 12.12 9.13 2.55
N ILE A 20 11.88 8.43 3.66
CA ILE A 20 11.65 6.99 3.65
C ILE A 20 10.33 6.64 2.95
N ALA A 21 9.22 7.29 3.35
CA ALA A 21 7.91 7.07 2.73
C ALA A 21 7.89 7.57 1.27
N GLY A 22 8.56 8.68 0.97
CA GLY A 22 8.66 9.24 -0.37
C GLY A 22 9.47 8.37 -1.33
N ILE A 23 10.60 7.81 -0.90
CA ILE A 23 11.38 6.84 -1.68
C ILE A 23 10.53 5.59 -1.94
N ALA A 24 9.88 5.03 -0.91
CA ALA A 24 9.01 3.88 -1.07
C ALA A 24 7.86 4.15 -2.06
N PHE A 25 7.23 5.33 -1.97
CA PHE A 25 6.20 5.76 -2.91
C PHE A 25 6.75 5.91 -4.34
N LEU A 26 7.88 6.61 -4.51
CA LEU A 26 8.52 6.79 -5.82
C LEU A 26 8.85 5.44 -6.45
N VAL A 27 9.47 4.52 -5.71
CA VAL A 27 9.87 3.21 -6.24
C VAL A 27 8.64 2.36 -6.61
N PHE A 28 7.69 2.17 -5.68
CA PHE A 28 6.63 1.18 -5.85
C PHE A 28 5.37 1.74 -6.56
N TYR A 29 5.09 3.03 -6.41
CA TYR A 29 3.86 3.66 -6.93
C TYR A 29 4.11 4.51 -8.18
N VAL A 30 5.38 4.82 -8.52
CA VAL A 30 5.73 5.59 -9.72
C VAL A 30 6.62 4.77 -10.67
N LEU A 31 7.84 4.42 -10.27
CA LEU A 31 8.85 3.82 -11.15
C LEU A 31 8.52 2.38 -11.53
N LEU A 32 8.22 1.54 -10.54
CA LEU A 32 7.96 0.12 -10.76
C LEU A 32 6.49 -0.19 -11.05
N ARG A 33 5.58 0.78 -10.92
CA ARG A 33 4.13 0.56 -10.95
C ARG A 33 3.70 -0.38 -12.06
N LYS A 34 4.04 -0.10 -13.32
CA LYS A 34 3.64 -0.93 -14.48
C LYS A 34 4.22 -2.35 -14.44
N ARG A 35 5.42 -2.54 -13.85
CA ARG A 35 6.13 -3.83 -13.81
C ARG A 35 5.68 -4.72 -12.66
N ILE A 36 5.28 -4.15 -11.53
CA ILE A 36 4.98 -4.89 -10.29
C ILE A 36 3.52 -4.81 -9.85
N THR A 37 2.62 -4.16 -10.61
CA THR A 37 1.19 -4.05 -10.24
C THR A 37 0.56 -5.42 -9.94
N TRP A 38 0.98 -6.48 -10.63
CA TRP A 38 0.52 -7.85 -10.38
C TRP A 38 0.92 -8.42 -9.01
N LYS A 39 1.97 -7.88 -8.38
CA LYS A 39 2.39 -8.21 -7.00
C LYS A 39 1.68 -7.39 -5.93
N LYS A 40 0.83 -6.42 -6.31
CA LYS A 40 0.14 -5.60 -5.33
C LYS A 40 -0.89 -6.46 -4.58
N ILE A 41 -0.88 -6.36 -3.25
CA ILE A 41 -1.74 -7.19 -2.37
C ILE A 41 -3.22 -6.88 -2.66
N GLN A 42 -3.59 -5.60 -2.68
CA GLN A 42 -4.88 -5.13 -3.19
C GLN A 42 -4.66 -4.52 -4.58
N THR A 43 -5.31 -5.09 -5.60
CA THR A 43 -5.04 -4.76 -7.02
C THR A 43 -5.35 -3.31 -7.39
N LYS A 44 -6.36 -2.70 -6.75
CA LYS A 44 -6.67 -1.29 -6.92
C LYS A 44 -5.63 -0.45 -6.19
N PHE A 45 -5.29 0.72 -6.74
CA PHE A 45 -4.46 1.70 -6.02
C PHE A 45 -5.36 2.67 -5.23
N PRO A 46 -4.86 3.25 -4.12
CA PRO A 46 -5.56 4.29 -3.38
C PRO A 46 -5.95 5.47 -4.28
N ALA A 47 -7.09 6.11 -3.99
CA ALA A 47 -7.53 7.29 -4.73
C ALA A 47 -6.76 8.53 -4.26
N ARG A 48 -6.78 9.60 -5.06
CA ARG A 48 -6.10 10.86 -4.71
C ARG A 48 -6.49 11.39 -3.33
N LYS A 49 -7.78 11.30 -2.98
CA LYS A 49 -8.29 11.73 -1.67
C LYS A 49 -7.69 10.94 -0.50
N ASP A 50 -7.30 9.69 -0.73
CA ASP A 50 -6.71 8.84 0.30
C ASP A 50 -5.26 9.28 0.55
N TYR A 51 -4.46 9.50 -0.51
CA TYR A 51 -3.11 10.05 -0.35
C TYR A 51 -3.11 11.42 0.34
N VAL A 52 -4.04 12.31 -0.01
CA VAL A 52 -4.13 13.64 0.64
C VAL A 52 -4.45 13.47 2.14
N ARG A 53 -5.41 12.62 2.49
CA ARG A 53 -5.73 12.33 3.90
C ARG A 53 -4.50 11.76 4.63
N GLU A 54 -3.85 10.76 4.04
CA GLU A 54 -2.68 10.09 4.62
C GLU A 54 -1.54 11.07 4.89
N ILE A 55 -1.22 11.93 3.92
CA ILE A 55 -0.17 12.94 4.06
C ILE A 55 -0.54 13.97 5.15
N VAL A 56 -1.77 14.49 5.14
CA VAL A 56 -2.21 15.49 6.13
C VAL A 56 -2.14 14.95 7.55
N PHE A 57 -2.69 13.75 7.80
CA PHE A 57 -2.63 13.17 9.14
C PHE A 57 -1.20 12.77 9.53
N SER A 58 -0.37 12.34 8.59
CA SER A 58 1.05 12.11 8.86
C SER A 58 1.79 13.38 9.27
N THR A 59 1.53 14.52 8.61
CA THR A 59 2.09 15.80 9.03
C THR A 59 1.68 16.16 10.46
N ILE A 60 0.43 15.91 10.84
CA ILE A 60 -0.06 16.16 12.20
C ILE A 60 0.65 15.24 13.21
N SER A 61 0.76 13.94 12.91
CA SER A 61 1.49 12.97 13.75
C SER A 61 2.96 13.34 13.93
N ILE A 62 3.62 13.85 12.89
CA ILE A 62 5.03 14.29 12.95
C ILE A 62 5.22 15.40 13.99
N VAL A 63 4.29 16.36 14.09
CA VAL A 63 4.34 17.41 15.12
C VAL A 63 4.29 16.80 16.52
N ILE A 64 3.46 15.77 16.71
CA ILE A 64 3.33 15.06 18.00
C ILE A 64 4.58 14.23 18.28
N PHE A 65 5.10 13.50 17.29
CA PHE A 65 6.30 12.68 17.42
C PHE A 65 7.59 13.47 17.64
N ALA A 66 7.61 14.76 17.29
CA ALA A 66 8.71 15.65 17.61
C ALA A 66 8.77 16.03 19.11
N LEU A 67 7.66 15.84 19.87
CA LEU A 67 7.58 16.25 21.28
C LEU A 67 8.36 15.35 22.24
N PRO A 68 8.27 14.00 22.23
CA PRO A 68 9.02 13.18 23.19
C PRO A 68 10.54 13.39 23.18
N PRO A 69 11.27 13.34 22.06
CA PRO A 69 12.72 13.58 22.09
C PRO A 69 13.04 15.00 22.54
N LEU A 70 12.24 15.98 22.13
CA LEU A 70 12.40 17.37 22.52
C LEU A 70 12.18 17.60 24.03
N LEU A 71 11.18 16.93 24.62
CA LEU A 71 10.83 17.08 26.03
C LEU A 71 11.70 16.21 26.95
N LEU A 72 12.10 15.02 26.52
CA LEU A 72 12.75 14.04 27.40
C LEU A 72 14.26 13.97 27.21
N VAL A 73 14.78 14.38 26.06
CA VAL A 73 16.22 14.31 25.74
C VAL A 73 16.82 15.72 25.62
N GLU A 74 16.19 16.64 24.90
CA GLU A 74 16.75 17.98 24.67
C GLU A 74 16.45 18.99 25.79
N ASN A 75 15.51 18.68 26.69
CA ASN A 75 15.12 19.58 27.77
C ASN A 75 16.00 19.35 29.02
N ASP A 76 16.83 20.33 29.37
CA ASP A 76 17.72 20.25 30.53
C ASP A 76 17.02 20.08 31.88
N SER A 77 15.75 20.50 32.00
CA SER A 77 14.99 20.31 33.24
C SER A 77 14.45 18.89 33.39
N LEU A 78 14.14 18.20 32.28
CA LEU A 78 13.54 16.86 32.31
C LEU A 78 14.55 15.75 32.07
N ARG A 79 15.55 15.97 31.21
CA ARG A 79 16.58 14.99 30.86
C ARG A 79 17.24 14.34 32.10
N PRO A 80 17.60 15.06 33.18
CA PRO A 80 18.22 14.45 34.36
C PRO A 80 17.32 13.47 35.11
N HIS A 81 16.00 13.52 34.90
CA HIS A 81 15.02 12.61 35.50
C HIS A 81 14.70 11.39 34.62
N THR A 82 15.36 11.26 33.47
CA THR A 82 15.27 10.11 32.58
C THR A 82 16.47 9.20 32.75
N THR A 83 16.41 8.01 32.16
CA THR A 83 17.52 7.05 32.07
C THR A 83 18.44 7.32 30.87
N TYR A 84 18.31 8.48 30.20
CA TYR A 84 19.16 8.84 29.08
C TYR A 84 20.65 8.93 29.48
N TYR A 85 21.53 8.39 28.65
CA TYR A 85 22.97 8.56 28.76
C TYR A 85 23.62 8.87 27.40
N ALA A 86 24.59 9.77 27.39
CA ALA A 86 25.28 10.18 26.16
C ALA A 86 26.46 9.25 25.82
N ASP A 87 27.27 8.86 26.82
CA ASP A 87 28.50 8.08 26.61
C ASP A 87 28.26 6.58 26.82
N VAL A 88 28.54 5.80 25.77
CA VAL A 88 28.46 4.32 25.75
C VAL A 88 29.36 3.69 26.82
N SER A 89 30.47 4.33 27.19
CA SER A 89 31.39 3.82 28.21
C SER A 89 30.71 3.62 29.58
N ARG A 90 29.65 4.37 29.88
CA ARG A 90 28.92 4.32 31.17
C ARG A 90 28.33 2.95 31.48
N TYR A 91 27.84 2.25 30.46
CA TYR A 91 27.24 0.91 30.59
C TYR A 91 27.98 -0.15 29.77
N GLY A 92 28.93 0.27 28.92
CA GLY A 92 29.73 -0.60 28.07
C GLY A 92 29.02 -1.03 26.79
N TRP A 93 29.83 -1.42 25.79
CA TRP A 93 29.35 -1.85 24.48
C TRP A 93 28.46 -3.10 24.53
N GLY A 94 28.70 -4.02 25.46
CA GLY A 94 27.88 -5.22 25.63
C GLY A 94 26.43 -4.88 25.97
N TYR A 95 26.22 -3.97 26.93
CA TYR A 95 24.89 -3.48 27.27
C TYR A 95 24.27 -2.72 26.09
N PHE A 96 25.04 -1.85 25.44
CA PHE A 96 24.57 -1.08 24.28
C PHE A 96 23.96 -2.00 23.21
N PHE A 97 24.69 -3.03 22.75
CA PHE A 97 24.13 -3.93 21.75
C PHE A 97 22.98 -4.81 22.28
N ALA A 98 22.97 -5.17 23.56
CA ALA A 98 21.90 -5.98 24.16
C ALA A 98 20.60 -5.18 24.39
N ALA A 99 20.69 -3.88 24.66
CA ALA A 99 19.54 -3.02 24.91
C ALA A 99 18.65 -2.87 23.67
N PHE A 100 19.24 -2.84 22.47
CA PHE A 100 18.48 -2.60 21.24
C PHE A 100 17.46 -3.71 20.89
N PRO A 101 17.82 -5.02 20.86
CA PRO A 101 16.83 -6.08 20.70
C PRO A 101 15.75 -6.08 21.78
N LEU A 102 16.10 -5.73 23.03
CA LEU A 102 15.14 -5.62 24.12
C LEU A 102 14.13 -4.49 23.87
N MET A 103 14.58 -3.34 23.33
CA MET A 103 13.68 -2.26 22.92
C MET A 103 12.67 -2.73 21.87
N LEU A 104 13.09 -3.54 20.88
CA LEU A 104 12.18 -4.08 19.87
C LEU A 104 11.12 -5.00 20.49
N VAL A 105 11.50 -5.85 21.43
CA VAL A 105 10.56 -6.74 22.14
C VAL A 105 9.57 -5.94 22.99
N ILE A 106 10.04 -4.92 23.72
CA ILE A 106 9.16 -4.05 24.53
C ILE A 106 8.19 -3.29 23.63
N HIS A 107 8.68 -2.74 22.52
CA HIS A 107 7.82 -2.02 21.58
C HIS A 107 6.78 -2.93 20.92
N ASP A 108 7.17 -4.12 20.47
CA ASP A 108 6.24 -5.06 19.86
C ASP A 108 5.13 -5.47 20.83
N ALA A 109 5.49 -5.73 22.10
CA ALA A 109 4.53 -6.03 23.16
C ALA A 109 3.60 -4.84 23.43
N TYR A 110 4.17 -3.64 23.62
CA TYR A 110 3.41 -2.42 23.85
C TYR A 110 2.41 -2.16 22.71
N PHE A 111 2.91 -2.18 21.47
CA PHE A 111 2.11 -1.93 20.29
C PHE A 111 0.98 -2.95 20.16
N TYR A 112 1.26 -4.25 20.28
CA TYR A 112 0.23 -5.29 20.15
C TYR A 112 -0.96 -5.06 21.10
N TRP A 113 -0.68 -4.81 22.39
CA TRP A 113 -1.72 -4.61 23.39
C TRP A 113 -2.45 -3.27 23.23
N MET A 114 -1.72 -2.19 22.96
CA MET A 114 -2.28 -0.88 22.69
C MET A 114 -3.18 -0.91 21.44
N HIS A 115 -2.68 -1.49 20.35
CA HIS A 115 -3.37 -1.62 19.08
C HIS A 115 -4.65 -2.45 19.23
N ARG A 116 -4.57 -3.62 19.87
CA ARG A 116 -5.75 -4.44 20.17
C ARG A 116 -6.78 -3.70 21.04
N LEU A 117 -6.33 -2.90 22.00
CA LEU A 117 -7.19 -2.10 22.86
C LEU A 117 -7.93 -1.01 22.07
N ILE A 118 -7.23 -0.26 21.20
CA ILE A 118 -7.88 0.80 20.41
C ILE A 118 -8.82 0.24 19.33
N HIS A 119 -8.73 -1.05 18.98
CA HIS A 119 -9.74 -1.76 18.19
C HIS A 119 -11.03 -2.11 18.94
N HIS A 120 -11.07 -1.89 20.26
CA HIS A 120 -12.31 -2.08 21.02
C HIS A 120 -13.41 -1.13 20.50
N PRO A 121 -14.68 -1.57 20.33
CA PRO A 121 -15.73 -0.77 19.69
C PRO A 121 -15.98 0.62 20.30
N ARG A 122 -15.73 0.77 21.60
CA ARG A 122 -15.84 2.04 22.33
C ARG A 122 -14.69 3.02 22.05
N LEU A 123 -13.53 2.51 21.64
CA LEU A 123 -12.29 3.29 21.45
C LEU A 123 -11.97 3.51 19.96
N PHE A 124 -12.37 2.59 19.09
CA PHE A 124 -12.02 2.59 17.66
C PHE A 124 -12.31 3.91 16.96
N LYS A 125 -13.50 4.48 17.15
CA LYS A 125 -13.88 5.75 16.51
C LYS A 125 -13.04 6.95 16.99
N LEU A 126 -12.55 6.90 18.23
CA LEU A 126 -11.82 7.98 18.87
C LEU A 126 -10.33 7.93 18.55
N PHE A 127 -9.75 6.74 18.47
CA PHE A 127 -8.32 6.57 18.27
C PHE A 127 -7.99 6.12 16.84
N HIS A 128 -8.62 5.07 16.33
CA HIS A 128 -8.03 4.30 15.23
C HIS A 128 -8.79 4.37 13.89
N LEU A 129 -10.00 4.94 13.88
CA LEU A 129 -10.83 5.04 12.67
C LEU A 129 -10.14 5.85 11.56
N VAL A 130 -9.38 6.91 11.91
CA VAL A 130 -8.68 7.72 10.91
C VAL A 130 -7.66 6.89 10.14
N HIS A 131 -6.87 6.10 10.87
CA HIS A 131 -5.90 5.17 10.30
C HIS A 131 -6.59 4.16 9.37
N HIS A 132 -7.68 3.55 9.84
CA HIS A 132 -8.45 2.54 9.07
C HIS A 132 -9.29 3.10 7.92
N ARG A 133 -9.41 4.42 7.75
CA ARG A 133 -9.98 4.97 6.51
C ARG A 133 -9.13 4.60 5.29
N SER A 134 -7.85 4.27 5.50
CA SER A 134 -6.94 3.74 4.48
C SER A 134 -7.04 2.22 4.36
N VAL A 135 -8.23 1.70 4.04
CA VAL A 135 -8.51 0.25 3.84
C VAL A 135 -7.54 -0.41 2.85
N ASN A 136 -7.04 0.37 1.89
CA ASN A 136 -5.93 0.03 1.03
C ASN A 136 -4.84 1.07 1.26
N PRO A 137 -3.88 0.82 2.17
CA PRO A 137 -2.91 1.83 2.53
C PRO A 137 -1.86 2.05 1.44
N SER A 138 -1.22 3.22 1.51
CA SER A 138 0.01 3.53 0.80
C SER A 138 1.16 3.76 1.78
N PRO A 139 2.41 3.91 1.32
CA PRO A 139 3.52 4.33 2.19
C PRO A 139 3.22 5.56 3.05
N TRP A 140 2.38 6.48 2.56
CA TRP A 140 1.96 7.67 3.30
C TRP A 140 1.07 7.35 4.50
N ALA A 141 0.40 6.20 4.52
CA ALA A 141 -0.46 5.79 5.63
C ALA A 141 0.32 5.44 6.90
N ALA A 142 1.65 5.26 6.82
CA ALA A 142 2.48 4.81 7.93
C ALA A 142 2.31 5.66 9.20
N TYR A 143 2.17 6.98 9.07
CA TYR A 143 1.92 7.91 10.20
C TYR A 143 0.54 8.58 10.13
N ALA A 144 -0.38 8.08 9.30
CA ALA A 144 -1.71 8.67 9.12
C ALA A 144 -2.67 8.33 10.27
N PHE A 145 -2.27 8.67 11.49
CA PHE A 145 -2.98 8.40 12.73
C PHE A 145 -3.94 9.52 13.10
N HIS A 146 -4.93 9.20 13.93
CA HIS A 146 -5.61 10.26 14.67
C HIS A 146 -4.63 10.91 15.68
N PRO A 147 -4.74 12.20 16.03
CA PRO A 147 -3.84 12.83 17.01
C PRO A 147 -3.73 12.08 18.34
N LEU A 148 -4.84 11.55 18.86
CA LEU A 148 -4.81 10.77 20.10
C LEU A 148 -4.10 9.42 19.95
N GLU A 149 -4.19 8.79 18.78
CA GLU A 149 -3.43 7.59 18.46
C GLU A 149 -1.94 7.91 18.32
N ALA A 150 -1.57 9.00 17.65
CA ALA A 150 -0.18 9.47 17.59
C ALA A 150 0.40 9.73 18.99
N VAL A 151 -0.38 10.26 19.94
CA VAL A 151 0.06 10.37 21.34
C VAL A 151 0.36 8.99 21.92
N LEU A 152 -0.53 8.01 21.76
CA LEU A 152 -0.29 6.65 22.25
C LEU A 152 0.97 6.05 21.62
N GLU A 153 1.08 6.07 20.29
CA GLU A 153 2.28 5.60 19.56
C GLU A 153 3.58 6.23 20.10
N SER A 154 3.53 7.52 20.49
CA SER A 154 4.69 8.24 21.03
C SER A 154 5.06 7.86 22.46
N LEU A 155 4.16 7.26 23.24
CA LEU A 155 4.41 6.91 24.66
C LEU A 155 5.46 5.81 24.82
N ILE A 156 5.80 5.07 23.76
CA ILE A 156 6.92 4.12 23.81
C ILE A 156 8.24 4.81 24.18
N PHE A 157 8.46 6.07 23.78
CA PHE A 157 9.63 6.84 24.17
C PHE A 157 9.69 7.09 25.67
N VAL A 158 8.54 7.33 26.30
CA VAL A 158 8.43 7.48 27.76
C VAL A 158 8.79 6.15 28.43
N ILE A 159 8.23 5.03 27.95
CA ILE A 159 8.56 3.71 28.49
C ILE A 159 10.07 3.47 28.43
N PHE A 160 10.70 3.69 27.27
CA PHE A 160 12.14 3.50 27.12
C PHE A 160 12.96 4.38 28.06
N LEU A 161 12.69 5.69 28.10
CA LEU A 161 13.48 6.68 28.84
C LEU A 161 13.23 6.68 30.35
N PHE A 162 12.33 5.83 30.86
CA PHE A 162 12.09 5.67 32.30
C PHE A 162 12.29 4.24 32.80
N THR A 163 12.55 3.27 31.91
CA THR A 163 12.73 1.86 32.30
C THR A 163 14.09 1.28 31.94
N LEU A 164 14.78 1.82 30.93
CA LEU A 164 16.05 1.29 30.43
C LEU A 164 17.07 2.40 30.29
N PRO A 165 18.35 2.22 30.68
CA PRO A 165 19.40 3.11 30.21
C PRO A 165 19.43 3.20 28.68
N ILE A 166 19.14 4.38 28.12
CA ILE A 166 19.03 4.58 26.67
C ILE A 166 20.05 5.59 26.17
N ASN A 167 20.63 5.31 25.02
CA ASN A 167 21.56 6.19 24.32
C ASN A 167 20.87 6.89 23.14
N GLY A 168 21.39 8.03 22.71
CA GLY A 168 20.91 8.70 21.50
C GLY A 168 20.90 7.79 20.26
N TRP A 169 21.92 6.95 20.09
CA TRP A 169 21.99 6.00 18.97
C TRP A 169 20.94 4.88 19.04
N HIS A 170 20.52 4.47 20.24
CA HIS A 170 19.40 3.55 20.40
C HIS A 170 18.10 4.18 19.87
N LEU A 171 17.82 5.42 20.27
CA LEU A 171 16.62 6.15 19.83
C LEU A 171 16.64 6.39 18.31
N PHE A 172 17.79 6.77 17.77
CA PHE A 172 17.94 6.97 16.33
C PHE A 172 17.71 5.68 15.54
N ALA A 173 18.39 4.58 15.90
CA ALA A 173 18.23 3.30 15.23
C ALA A 173 16.80 2.77 15.37
N PHE A 174 16.19 2.93 16.55
CA PHE A 174 14.82 2.53 16.81
C PHE A 174 13.83 3.31 15.95
N PHE A 175 14.00 4.62 15.85
CA PHE A 175 13.16 5.47 15.01
C PHE A 175 13.24 5.03 13.54
N VAL A 176 14.45 4.85 13.00
CA VAL A 176 14.63 4.46 11.60
C VAL A 176 14.05 3.08 11.33
N ILE A 177 14.35 2.09 12.17
CA ILE A 177 13.87 0.71 11.98
C ILE A 177 12.35 0.63 12.14
N SER A 178 11.77 1.30 13.14
CA SER A 178 10.32 1.34 13.34
C SER A 178 9.60 2.01 12.17
N LEU A 179 10.12 3.13 11.67
CA LEU A 179 9.57 3.82 10.50
C LEU A 179 9.66 2.97 9.23
N VAL A 180 10.81 2.36 8.94
CA VAL A 180 10.98 1.47 7.78
C VAL A 180 9.99 0.32 7.84
N TYR A 181 9.83 -0.30 9.01
CA TYR A 181 8.91 -1.42 9.18
C TYR A 181 7.45 -1.01 9.04
N ASN A 182 7.08 0.15 9.60
CA ASN A 182 5.74 0.69 9.50
C ASN A 182 5.40 1.06 8.04
N VAL A 183 6.33 1.69 7.31
CA VAL A 183 6.19 1.95 5.87
C VAL A 183 6.05 0.65 5.08
N TYR A 184 6.83 -0.38 5.41
CA TYR A 184 6.71 -1.71 4.80
C TYR A 184 5.33 -2.35 5.05
N GLY A 185 4.81 -2.28 6.28
CA GLY A 185 3.46 -2.74 6.62
C GLY A 185 2.36 -2.08 5.79
N HIS A 186 2.52 -0.80 5.45
CA HIS A 186 1.58 -0.01 4.65
C HIS A 186 1.89 0.04 3.15
N LEU A 187 2.98 -0.60 2.72
CA LEU A 187 3.47 -0.53 1.34
C LEU A 187 2.46 -1.10 0.33
N GLY A 188 1.67 -2.09 0.75
CA GLY A 188 0.72 -2.77 -0.12
C GLY A 188 1.38 -3.71 -1.14
N PHE A 189 2.66 -4.06 -0.91
CA PHE A 189 3.43 -5.04 -1.67
C PHE A 189 4.19 -5.94 -0.71
N GLU A 190 4.19 -7.24 -0.98
CA GLU A 190 4.99 -8.19 -0.23
C GLU A 190 6.42 -8.24 -0.79
N LEU A 191 7.41 -8.04 0.10
CA LEU A 191 8.82 -7.97 -0.27
C LEU A 191 9.56 -9.26 0.05
N TYR A 192 9.03 -10.07 0.97
CA TYR A 192 9.61 -11.36 1.31
C TYR A 192 9.34 -12.41 0.22
N PRO A 193 10.22 -13.43 0.09
CA PRO A 193 10.03 -14.51 -0.87
C PRO A 193 8.87 -15.42 -0.47
N ALA A 194 8.33 -16.18 -1.43
CA ALA A 194 7.11 -16.98 -1.26
C ALA A 194 7.13 -18.01 -0.12
N SER A 195 8.30 -18.52 0.26
CA SER A 195 8.46 -19.48 1.35
C SER A 195 8.65 -18.85 2.73
N PHE A 196 8.67 -17.50 2.82
CA PHE A 196 9.04 -16.80 4.05
C PHE A 196 8.07 -17.05 5.21
N SER A 197 6.76 -17.00 4.97
CA SER A 197 5.75 -17.18 6.04
C SER A 197 5.75 -18.60 6.65
N ARG A 198 6.32 -19.59 5.93
CA ARG A 198 6.32 -21.01 6.33
C ARG A 198 7.64 -21.48 6.91
N ASN A 199 8.73 -20.72 6.74
CA ASN A 199 10.02 -21.11 7.25
C ASN A 199 10.10 -20.89 8.79
N TRP A 200 11.10 -21.49 9.44
CA TRP A 200 11.18 -21.55 10.91
C TRP A 200 11.25 -20.18 11.60
N LEU A 201 11.80 -19.17 10.92
CA LEU A 201 12.00 -17.81 11.44
C LEU A 201 10.91 -16.85 10.96
N GLY A 202 10.70 -16.78 9.65
CA GLY A 202 9.76 -15.91 8.96
C GLY A 202 8.30 -16.15 9.33
N LYS A 203 7.93 -17.34 9.82
CA LYS A 203 6.59 -17.56 10.41
C LYS A 203 6.29 -16.66 11.61
N TRP A 204 7.32 -16.12 12.26
CA TRP A 204 7.21 -15.23 13.41
C TRP A 204 7.34 -13.75 13.06
N ILE A 205 7.75 -13.42 11.83
CA ILE A 205 7.96 -12.03 11.40
C ILE A 205 6.67 -11.53 10.75
N ASN A 206 6.24 -10.32 11.11
CA ASN A 206 5.06 -9.69 10.54
C ASN A 206 5.31 -9.29 9.08
N THR A 207 4.27 -9.14 8.28
CA THR A 207 4.42 -8.94 6.84
C THR A 207 3.49 -7.86 6.32
N SER A 208 3.79 -7.32 5.14
CA SER A 208 2.92 -6.34 4.49
C SER A 208 1.54 -6.96 4.25
N VAL A 209 1.48 -8.25 3.91
CA VAL A 209 0.22 -9.00 3.77
C VAL A 209 -0.58 -9.02 5.06
N SER A 210 0.03 -9.37 6.20
CA SER A 210 -0.65 -9.43 7.50
C SER A 210 -1.29 -8.09 7.85
N HIS A 211 -0.52 -7.00 7.76
CA HIS A 211 -1.00 -5.66 8.08
C HIS A 211 -2.01 -5.13 7.04
N ASN A 212 -1.87 -5.50 5.77
CA ASN A 212 -2.84 -5.11 4.76
C ASN A 212 -4.19 -5.82 4.96
N LEU A 213 -4.20 -7.10 5.35
CA LEU A 213 -5.43 -7.80 5.74
C LEU A 213 -6.06 -7.18 7.00
N HIS A 214 -5.23 -6.70 7.94
CA HIS A 214 -5.70 -5.95 9.09
C HIS A 214 -6.51 -4.71 8.69
N HIS A 215 -5.97 -3.86 7.80
CA HIS A 215 -6.66 -2.69 7.25
C HIS A 215 -7.90 -3.04 6.42
N ARG A 216 -7.91 -4.20 5.77
CA ARG A 216 -9.05 -4.63 4.95
C ARG A 216 -10.23 -5.12 5.79
N TYR A 217 -9.96 -5.87 6.86
CA TYR A 217 -10.99 -6.59 7.63
C TYR A 217 -11.19 -6.08 9.05
N PHE A 218 -10.34 -5.17 9.52
CA PHE A 218 -10.50 -4.44 10.79
C PHE A 218 -10.51 -5.36 12.03
N LYS A 219 -10.09 -6.63 11.88
CA LYS A 219 -10.13 -7.64 12.93
C LYS A 219 -9.00 -8.66 12.75
N GLY A 220 -8.21 -8.80 13.81
CA GLY A 220 -7.03 -9.66 13.86
C GLY A 220 -5.77 -8.99 13.33
N ASN A 221 -4.64 -9.69 13.37
CA ASN A 221 -3.32 -9.21 12.91
C ASN A 221 -2.91 -7.88 13.56
N TYR A 222 -2.77 -7.86 14.89
CA TYR A 222 -2.47 -6.64 15.65
C TYR A 222 -0.97 -6.39 15.89
N GLY A 223 -0.10 -7.35 15.60
CA GLY A 223 1.34 -7.26 15.82
C GLY A 223 2.02 -6.19 14.97
N LEU A 224 3.18 -5.70 15.44
CA LEU A 224 3.99 -4.71 14.72
C LEU A 224 5.09 -5.38 13.92
N TYR A 225 6.12 -5.89 14.59
CA TYR A 225 7.28 -6.55 13.98
C TYR A 225 7.11 -8.06 13.93
N PHE A 226 6.44 -8.63 14.93
CA PHE A 226 6.32 -10.06 15.08
C PHE A 226 4.86 -10.51 15.07
N LEU A 227 4.62 -11.69 14.51
CA LEU A 227 3.35 -12.43 14.60
C LEU A 227 3.25 -13.25 15.89
N PHE A 228 4.25 -13.13 16.78
CA PHE A 228 4.32 -13.88 18.02
C PHE A 228 3.05 -13.72 18.87
N TRP A 229 2.66 -12.47 19.14
CA TRP A 229 1.47 -12.18 19.94
C TRP A 229 0.18 -12.60 19.24
N ASP A 230 0.08 -12.39 17.93
CA ASP A 230 -1.10 -12.79 17.17
C ASP A 230 -1.32 -14.30 17.17
N ARG A 231 -0.24 -15.08 17.09
CA ARG A 231 -0.32 -16.54 17.18
C ARG A 231 -0.67 -16.99 18.60
N MET A 232 0.01 -16.42 19.60
CA MET A 232 -0.21 -16.79 21.01
C MET A 232 -1.64 -16.47 21.47
N MET A 233 -2.19 -15.35 21.02
CA MET A 233 -3.52 -14.88 21.41
C MET A 233 -4.64 -15.29 20.45
N GLY A 234 -4.31 -16.06 19.39
CA GLY A 234 -5.28 -16.51 18.39
C GLY A 234 -5.92 -15.38 17.57
N THR A 235 -5.22 -14.25 17.39
CA THR A 235 -5.67 -13.10 16.61
C THR A 235 -5.09 -13.06 15.20
N LEU A 236 -4.16 -13.97 14.85
CA LEU A 236 -3.73 -14.15 13.47
C LEU A 236 -4.91 -14.64 12.62
N ARG A 237 -5.18 -13.98 11.49
CA ARG A 237 -6.23 -14.38 10.58
C ARG A 237 -5.93 -15.73 9.94
N LYS A 238 -6.98 -16.55 9.76
CA LYS A 238 -6.89 -17.90 9.17
C LYS A 238 -6.46 -17.89 7.70
N ASP A 239 -6.81 -16.84 6.96
CA ASP A 239 -6.48 -16.66 5.53
C ASP A 239 -5.10 -16.03 5.30
N TYR A 240 -4.29 -15.85 6.35
CA TYR A 240 -2.99 -15.20 6.26
C TYR A 240 -2.01 -15.94 5.33
N ASP A 241 -1.77 -17.23 5.56
CA ASP A 241 -0.77 -17.99 4.80
C ASP A 241 -1.19 -18.19 3.34
N GLU A 242 -2.48 -18.27 3.07
CA GLU A 242 -3.03 -18.30 1.71
C GLU A 242 -2.83 -16.95 1.02
N SER A 243 -3.22 -15.85 1.67
CA SER A 243 -3.05 -14.50 1.13
C SER A 243 -1.58 -14.16 0.88
N PHE A 244 -0.67 -14.67 1.73
CA PHE A 244 0.77 -14.49 1.57
C PHE A 244 1.30 -15.26 0.37
N ALA A 245 0.92 -16.54 0.24
CA ALA A 245 1.27 -17.36 -0.91
C ALA A 245 0.75 -16.72 -2.21
N GLU A 246 -0.51 -16.27 -2.21
CA GLU A 246 -1.06 -15.51 -3.32
C GLU A 246 -0.17 -14.30 -3.61
N ALA A 247 0.05 -13.38 -2.65
CA ALA A 247 0.80 -12.13 -2.87
C ALA A 247 2.22 -12.31 -3.43
N THR A 248 2.81 -13.49 -3.23
CA THR A 248 4.18 -13.83 -3.63
C THR A 248 4.27 -14.71 -4.88
N GLU A 249 3.14 -15.24 -5.39
CA GLU A 249 3.10 -16.08 -6.58
C GLU A 249 3.07 -15.30 -7.91
N PRO A 250 3.77 -15.78 -8.97
CA PRO A 250 3.67 -15.24 -10.32
C PRO A 250 2.23 -15.25 -10.85
N LEU A 251 1.81 -14.16 -11.52
CA LEU A 251 0.47 -13.97 -12.07
C LEU A 251 -0.02 -15.15 -12.93
N GLU A 252 0.87 -15.80 -13.68
CA GLU A 252 0.55 -16.95 -14.54
C GLU A 252 0.04 -18.18 -13.77
N ARG A 253 0.48 -18.40 -12.53
CA ARG A 253 -0.04 -19.46 -11.67
C ARG A 253 -1.41 -19.07 -11.09
N ARG A 254 -1.55 -17.83 -10.64
CA ARG A 254 -2.81 -17.27 -10.12
C ARG A 254 -3.95 -17.29 -11.14
N LEU A 255 -3.65 -17.14 -12.43
CA LEU A 255 -4.64 -17.17 -13.51
C LEU A 255 -4.96 -18.60 -14.01
N ARG A 256 -4.08 -19.57 -13.76
CA ARG A 256 -4.29 -20.99 -14.12
C ARG A 256 -5.19 -21.70 -13.13
N THR A 257 -5.06 -21.37 -11.86
CA THR A 257 -6.06 -21.70 -10.85
C THR A 257 -7.16 -20.65 -10.97
N GLY A 258 -8.17 -20.88 -11.81
CA GLY A 258 -9.38 -20.06 -11.78
C GLY A 258 -9.92 -19.92 -10.35
N PRO A 259 -10.79 -18.95 -10.05
CA PRO A 259 -11.37 -18.82 -8.72
C PRO A 259 -12.05 -20.15 -8.38
N SER A 260 -11.40 -20.96 -7.55
CA SER A 260 -12.06 -22.11 -6.94
C SER A 260 -13.25 -21.53 -6.19
N GLU A 261 -14.38 -22.21 -6.27
CA GLU A 261 -15.57 -22.01 -5.45
C GLU A 261 -15.17 -21.48 -4.06
N ARG A 262 -15.41 -20.19 -3.79
CA ARG A 262 -15.11 -19.58 -2.49
C ARG A 262 -16.36 -18.89 -2.01
N GLU A 263 -17.06 -19.67 -1.21
CA GLU A 263 -18.37 -19.50 -0.63
C GLU A 263 -18.49 -18.23 0.21
N GLY A 264 -19.74 -17.76 0.28
CA GLY A 264 -20.19 -16.79 1.27
C GLY A 264 -20.15 -17.37 2.70
N PRO A 265 -20.59 -16.58 3.69
CA PRO A 265 -20.48 -16.97 5.09
C PRO A 265 -21.29 -18.24 5.39
N ASP A 266 -20.58 -19.26 5.86
CA ASP A 266 -21.09 -20.55 6.34
C ASP A 266 -22.27 -20.37 7.30
N ARG A 267 -23.41 -20.95 6.89
CA ARG A 267 -24.57 -21.23 7.74
C ARG A 267 -24.76 -22.75 7.80
N GLY A 268 -24.17 -23.39 8.80
CA GLY A 268 -24.79 -24.39 9.66
C GLY A 268 -25.19 -25.75 9.09
N GLY A 269 -24.56 -26.81 9.63
CA GLY A 269 -25.05 -28.19 9.70
C GLY A 269 -24.77 -29.02 8.44
N THR A 270 -24.35 -30.29 8.48
CA THR A 270 -24.53 -31.35 9.48
C THR A 270 -23.47 -32.44 9.26
N TRP A 271 -23.18 -33.20 10.31
CA TRP A 271 -22.32 -34.38 10.29
C TRP A 271 -22.88 -35.51 9.41
N ARG A 272 -22.04 -36.11 8.56
CA ARG A 272 -22.18 -37.50 8.12
C ARG A 272 -20.81 -38.17 7.95
N SER A 273 -20.79 -39.41 8.42
CA SER A 273 -19.68 -40.33 8.62
C SER A 273 -19.44 -41.30 7.45
N SER A 274 -18.32 -42.03 7.55
CA SER A 274 -18.01 -43.33 6.91
C SER A 274 -17.44 -43.22 5.50
N SER A 275 -16.14 -43.48 5.30
CA SER A 275 -15.45 -44.78 5.15
C SER A 275 -15.32 -45.15 3.68
N ASP A 276 -14.10 -45.22 3.17
CA ASP A 276 -13.60 -46.48 2.58
C ASP A 276 -12.13 -46.38 2.17
N GLU A 277 -11.50 -47.54 2.31
CA GLU A 277 -10.10 -47.87 2.20
C GLU A 277 -9.61 -47.95 0.75
N GLY A 278 -8.27 -47.93 0.59
CA GLY A 278 -7.63 -48.90 -0.30
C GLY A 278 -6.68 -48.36 -1.38
N ARG A 279 -5.38 -48.56 -1.12
CA ARG A 279 -4.30 -49.04 -2.04
C ARG A 279 -4.00 -48.22 -3.32
N SER A 280 -2.75 -48.03 -3.76
CA SER A 280 -1.58 -48.92 -3.77
C SER A 280 -0.31 -48.17 -4.23
N GLU A 281 0.83 -48.82 -4.01
CA GLU A 281 2.20 -48.35 -4.10
C GLU A 281 2.84 -48.41 -5.51
N GLY A 282 3.81 -47.52 -5.75
CA GLY A 282 5.11 -47.78 -6.39
C GLY A 282 5.24 -47.67 -7.93
N PRO A 283 6.47 -47.58 -8.49
CA PRO A 283 7.79 -47.50 -7.84
C PRO A 283 8.73 -46.36 -8.32
N GLU A 284 9.77 -46.16 -7.52
CA GLU A 284 11.01 -45.42 -7.80
C GLU A 284 11.78 -45.97 -9.01
N LEU A 285 12.51 -45.08 -9.71
CA LEU A 285 13.66 -45.44 -10.53
C LEU A 285 14.86 -44.54 -10.23
N ARG A 286 15.90 -45.18 -9.68
CA ARG A 286 17.28 -44.73 -9.50
C ARG A 286 18.07 -44.69 -10.83
N ARG A 287 19.23 -44.00 -10.74
CA ARG A 287 20.48 -44.04 -11.54
C ARG A 287 20.69 -42.76 -12.39
N SER A 288 21.86 -42.15 -12.49
CA SER A 288 23.21 -42.49 -12.03
C SER A 288 24.14 -41.27 -12.11
N SER A 289 25.15 -41.31 -11.26
CA SER A 289 26.44 -40.60 -11.24
C SER A 289 27.05 -40.20 -12.60
N GLY A 290 27.63 -39.00 -12.61
CA GLY A 290 28.74 -38.62 -13.50
C GLY A 290 29.71 -37.69 -12.77
N ARG A 291 30.89 -38.21 -12.42
CA ARG A 291 32.08 -37.46 -11.97
C ARG A 291 32.97 -37.14 -13.18
N LYS A 292 33.60 -35.95 -13.18
CA LYS A 292 35.00 -35.59 -13.58
C LYS A 292 35.17 -34.12 -13.15
N ALA A 293 36.03 -33.68 -12.23
CA ALA A 293 37.48 -33.83 -11.98
C ALA A 293 38.39 -33.00 -12.91
N GLY A 294 39.22 -32.13 -12.30
CA GLY A 294 40.34 -31.35 -12.85
C GLY A 294 39.93 -29.95 -13.33
N VAL A 295 40.59 -28.83 -12.99
CA VAL A 295 42.03 -28.59 -12.75
C VAL A 295 42.23 -27.36 -11.86
N ALA A 296 43.23 -27.42 -10.98
CA ALA A 296 43.74 -26.34 -10.14
C ALA A 296 44.67 -25.40 -10.92
N GLY A 297 44.69 -24.12 -10.54
CA GLY A 297 45.69 -23.14 -10.97
C GLY A 297 45.96 -22.18 -9.81
N THR A 298 47.11 -22.37 -9.18
CA THR A 298 47.71 -21.56 -8.10
C THR A 298 48.35 -20.29 -8.66
N GLY A 299 48.45 -19.24 -7.83
CA GLY A 299 49.20 -18.02 -8.14
C GLY A 299 49.20 -17.08 -6.94
N GLU A 300 50.26 -17.18 -6.14
CA GLU A 300 50.54 -16.37 -4.95
C GLU A 300 51.00 -14.94 -5.27
N ALA A 301 50.69 -14.07 -4.30
CA ALA A 301 51.49 -12.98 -3.71
C ALA A 301 52.10 -11.87 -4.58
N ARG A 302 51.82 -10.62 -4.19
CA ARG A 302 52.83 -9.74 -3.57
C ARG A 302 52.20 -8.52 -2.87
N GLU A 303 52.52 -8.42 -1.58
CA GLU A 303 52.54 -7.18 -0.79
C GLU A 303 53.45 -6.12 -1.43
N THR A 304 53.10 -4.85 -1.27
CA THR A 304 54.02 -3.84 -0.71
C THR A 304 53.22 -2.73 -0.05
N SER A 305 53.58 -2.47 1.20
CA SER A 305 53.19 -1.34 2.02
C SER A 305 54.12 -0.16 1.75
N VAL A 306 53.60 1.07 1.79
CA VAL A 306 54.39 2.25 2.21
C VAL A 306 53.50 3.17 3.05
N VAL A 307 54.02 3.43 4.24
CA VAL A 307 53.56 4.34 5.29
C VAL A 307 53.79 5.79 4.88
N GLY A 308 52.87 6.68 5.28
CA GLY A 308 53.08 8.13 5.24
C GLY A 308 52.15 8.84 6.23
N GLN A 309 52.57 8.94 7.48
CA GLN A 309 52.01 9.85 8.49
C GLN A 309 52.50 11.28 8.22
N ALA A 310 51.59 12.26 8.28
CA ALA A 310 51.89 13.57 8.85
C ALA A 310 50.58 14.26 9.27
N ALA A 311 50.51 14.56 10.57
CA ALA A 311 49.45 15.30 11.21
C ALA A 311 49.38 16.76 10.74
N ARG A 312 48.19 17.36 10.80
CA ARG A 312 48.00 18.72 11.33
C ARG A 312 46.53 19.00 11.66
N SER A 313 46.40 19.56 12.85
CA SER A 313 45.22 20.13 13.51
C SER A 313 44.49 21.17 12.67
N GLY A 314 43.17 21.16 12.74
CA GLY A 314 42.32 22.26 12.30
C GLY A 314 40.86 21.94 12.59
N SER A 315 40.32 22.56 13.63
CA SER A 315 38.89 22.58 13.95
C SER A 315 38.08 23.09 12.75
N VAL A 316 37.19 22.25 12.22
CA VAL A 316 36.24 22.65 11.18
C VAL A 316 34.84 22.56 11.78
N GLU A 317 34.34 23.69 12.28
CA GLU A 317 32.91 23.95 12.29
C GLU A 317 32.43 23.96 10.84
N ARG A 318 31.64 22.96 10.45
CA ARG A 318 30.85 23.01 9.21
C ARG A 318 29.38 22.99 9.57
N GLN A 319 28.81 24.18 9.68
CA GLN A 319 27.38 24.38 9.46
C GLN A 319 27.10 24.08 7.99
N GLY A 320 26.63 22.87 7.70
CA GLY A 320 26.13 22.49 6.38
C GLY A 320 24.63 22.74 6.29
N TRP A 321 24.24 23.93 5.83
CA TRP A 321 22.91 24.15 5.28
C TRP A 321 22.85 23.47 3.91
N MET A 322 22.21 22.29 3.82
CA MET A 322 21.80 21.71 2.54
C MET A 322 20.33 22.03 2.32
N GLY A 323 20.05 23.20 1.75
CA GLY A 323 18.79 23.44 1.07
C GLY A 323 18.78 22.62 -0.22
N LEU A 324 17.97 21.56 -0.26
CA LEU A 324 17.76 20.78 -1.47
C LEU A 324 16.75 21.52 -2.36
N LEU A 325 17.24 21.99 -3.52
CA LEU A 325 16.43 22.50 -4.61
C LEU A 325 15.48 21.40 -5.11
N LEU A 326 14.18 21.62 -4.92
CA LEU A 326 13.10 20.77 -5.37
C LEU A 326 12.91 20.99 -6.88
N VAL A 327 13.47 20.13 -7.72
CA VAL A 327 13.13 20.12 -9.16
C VAL A 327 11.74 19.51 -9.29
N VAL A 328 10.72 20.36 -9.28
CA VAL A 328 9.39 20.00 -9.78
C VAL A 328 9.49 19.85 -11.29
N GLY A 329 9.62 18.62 -11.77
CA GLY A 329 9.38 18.32 -13.18
C GLY A 329 7.91 18.55 -13.50
N VAL A 330 7.57 19.75 -13.97
CA VAL A 330 6.29 20.00 -14.64
C VAL A 330 6.37 19.28 -15.98
N VAL A 331 5.72 18.12 -16.09
CA VAL A 331 5.39 17.58 -17.41
C VAL A 331 4.33 18.51 -17.98
N ALA A 332 4.73 19.37 -18.92
CA ALA A 332 3.79 20.18 -19.67
C ALA A 332 2.84 19.24 -20.43
N THR A 333 1.58 19.14 -19.97
CA THR A 333 0.51 18.58 -20.78
C THR A 333 0.21 19.61 -21.87
N GLY A 334 0.39 19.23 -23.14
CA GLY A 334 -0.06 20.07 -24.25
C GLY A 334 -1.57 20.33 -24.18
N PRO A 335 -2.08 21.35 -24.90
CA PRO A 335 -3.50 21.66 -24.91
C PRO A 335 -4.34 20.48 -25.41
N VAL A 336 -5.46 20.21 -24.75
CA VAL A 336 -6.42 19.16 -25.13
C VAL A 336 -7.09 19.55 -26.44
N LYS A 337 -7.15 18.62 -27.40
CA LYS A 337 -7.80 18.81 -28.69
C LYS A 337 -9.17 18.12 -28.73
N PRO A 338 -10.12 18.62 -29.54
CA PRO A 338 -11.47 18.05 -29.63
C PRO A 338 -11.52 16.55 -29.95
N ASP A 339 -10.59 16.06 -30.78
CA ASP A 339 -10.59 14.66 -31.18
C ASP A 339 -9.74 13.76 -30.27
N ASP A 340 -9.11 14.31 -29.22
CA ASP A 340 -8.32 13.53 -28.27
C ASP A 340 -9.20 12.54 -27.50
N VAL A 341 -10.51 12.78 -27.35
CA VAL A 341 -11.43 11.81 -26.72
C VAL A 341 -11.74 10.60 -27.61
N THR A 342 -11.50 10.68 -28.93
CA THR A 342 -11.87 9.59 -29.84
C THR A 342 -10.99 8.36 -29.63
N GLY A 343 -11.53 7.16 -29.85
CA GLY A 343 -10.84 5.89 -29.65
C GLY A 343 -11.58 4.94 -28.73
N VAL A 344 -10.89 3.87 -28.30
CA VAL A 344 -11.50 2.82 -27.48
C VAL A 344 -11.10 3.00 -26.01
N TRP A 345 -12.08 2.94 -25.13
CA TRP A 345 -11.95 3.21 -23.70
C TRP A 345 -12.51 2.06 -22.89
N MET A 346 -11.72 1.52 -21.97
CA MET A 346 -12.13 0.46 -21.04
C MET A 346 -12.80 1.08 -19.81
N THR A 347 -14.01 0.63 -19.50
CA THR A 347 -14.71 0.95 -18.25
C THR A 347 -14.23 0.05 -17.11
N HIS A 348 -14.36 0.53 -15.88
CA HIS A 348 -13.90 -0.19 -14.68
C HIS A 348 -15.06 -0.30 -13.69
N GLY A 349 -15.52 -1.52 -13.41
CA GLY A 349 -16.66 -1.78 -12.54
C GLY A 349 -17.00 -3.27 -12.51
N ASP A 350 -18.20 -3.61 -12.06
CA ASP A 350 -18.65 -5.01 -11.94
C ASP A 350 -18.88 -5.68 -13.31
N ARG A 351 -19.04 -4.88 -14.37
CA ARG A 351 -19.17 -5.35 -15.76
C ARG A 351 -18.29 -4.52 -16.70
N PRO A 352 -16.98 -4.79 -16.74
CA PRO A 352 -16.06 -4.09 -17.62
C PRO A 352 -16.43 -4.27 -19.09
N ALA A 353 -16.37 -3.17 -19.83
CA ALA A 353 -16.67 -3.09 -21.25
C ALA A 353 -15.69 -2.15 -21.94
N LYS A 354 -15.46 -2.33 -23.24
CA LYS A 354 -14.79 -1.31 -24.04
C LYS A 354 -15.82 -0.49 -24.79
N ILE A 355 -15.70 0.83 -24.71
CA ILE A 355 -16.52 1.81 -25.37
C ILE A 355 -15.69 2.48 -26.46
N GLN A 356 -16.14 2.40 -27.71
CA GLN A 356 -15.57 3.20 -28.78
C GLN A 356 -16.27 4.56 -28.79
N ILE A 357 -15.51 5.63 -28.52
CA ILE A 357 -15.94 7.01 -28.72
C ILE A 357 -15.53 7.45 -30.11
N TYR A 358 -16.48 8.02 -30.85
CA TYR A 358 -16.30 8.48 -32.21
C TYR A 358 -17.03 9.81 -32.42
N ARG A 359 -16.52 10.60 -33.36
CA ARG A 359 -17.15 11.85 -33.78
C ARG A 359 -18.12 11.60 -34.92
N SER A 360 -19.26 12.28 -34.89
CA SER A 360 -20.24 12.32 -35.98
C SER A 360 -20.75 13.75 -36.09
N GLY A 361 -20.32 14.46 -37.13
CA GLY A 361 -20.55 15.90 -37.27
C GLY A 361 -19.80 16.73 -36.24
N ASP A 362 -20.52 17.63 -35.55
CA ASP A 362 -20.00 18.49 -34.48
C ASP A 362 -20.06 17.84 -33.09
N GLN A 363 -20.52 16.60 -33.01
CA GLN A 363 -20.81 15.91 -31.76
C GLN A 363 -20.06 14.57 -31.63
N TYR A 364 -19.90 14.13 -30.39
CA TYR A 364 -19.27 12.86 -30.03
C TYR A 364 -20.29 11.89 -29.46
N PHE A 365 -20.11 10.62 -29.83
CA PHE A 365 -20.97 9.50 -29.50
C PHE A 365 -20.11 8.32 -29.06
N GLY A 366 -20.72 7.32 -28.43
CA GLY A 366 -19.98 6.15 -27.98
C GLY A 366 -20.82 4.90 -27.90
N LYS A 367 -20.24 3.77 -28.31
CA LYS A 367 -20.90 2.47 -28.38
C LYS A 367 -20.06 1.36 -27.75
N ILE A 368 -20.71 0.33 -27.22
CA ILE A 368 -20.05 -0.85 -26.66
C ILE A 368 -19.43 -1.66 -27.80
N VAL A 369 -18.12 -1.90 -27.77
CA VAL A 369 -17.40 -2.73 -28.76
C VAL A 369 -16.84 -4.02 -28.17
N TYR A 370 -16.82 -4.14 -26.84
CA TYR A 370 -16.44 -5.36 -26.13
C TYR A 370 -17.14 -5.44 -24.78
N LEU A 371 -17.51 -6.66 -24.38
CA LEU A 371 -18.03 -6.99 -23.05
C LEU A 371 -17.16 -8.09 -22.47
N GLN A 372 -16.70 -7.95 -21.22
CA GLN A 372 -15.97 -9.05 -20.55
C GLN A 372 -16.85 -10.28 -20.35
N PHE A 373 -18.16 -10.07 -20.16
CA PHE A 373 -19.16 -11.12 -20.00
C PHE A 373 -20.27 -10.93 -21.04
N PRO A 374 -20.05 -11.29 -22.31
CA PRO A 374 -20.98 -10.98 -23.41
C PRO A 374 -22.28 -11.80 -23.35
N ASN A 375 -22.26 -12.94 -22.67
CA ASN A 375 -23.40 -13.87 -22.57
C ASN A 375 -23.93 -13.97 -21.13
N GLU A 376 -25.17 -14.44 -20.99
CA GLU A 376 -25.74 -14.93 -19.74
C GLU A 376 -25.31 -16.39 -19.46
N ASP A 377 -25.60 -16.92 -18.28
CA ASP A 377 -25.17 -18.26 -17.85
C ASP A 377 -25.73 -19.39 -18.73
N ASN A 378 -26.83 -19.11 -19.44
CA ASN A 378 -27.45 -20.01 -20.42
C ASN A 378 -26.82 -19.92 -21.83
N GLY A 379 -25.72 -19.17 -21.99
CA GLY A 379 -25.01 -19.00 -23.26
C GLY A 379 -25.62 -17.98 -24.23
N LYS A 380 -26.79 -17.40 -23.94
CA LYS A 380 -27.41 -16.38 -24.81
C LYS A 380 -26.71 -15.02 -24.65
N PRO A 381 -26.58 -14.21 -25.74
CA PRO A 381 -26.05 -12.86 -25.64
C PRO A 381 -26.84 -12.00 -24.65
N ARG A 382 -26.13 -11.15 -23.90
CA ARG A 382 -26.79 -10.18 -23.02
C ARG A 382 -27.52 -9.14 -23.85
N VAL A 383 -28.75 -8.85 -23.42
CA VAL A 383 -29.64 -7.87 -24.04
C VAL A 383 -29.97 -6.73 -23.08
N ASP A 384 -30.53 -5.65 -23.60
CA ASP A 384 -30.93 -4.45 -22.86
C ASP A 384 -32.24 -4.64 -22.07
N LYS A 385 -32.32 -5.71 -21.28
CA LYS A 385 -33.56 -6.17 -20.64
C LYS A 385 -34.26 -5.15 -19.74
N ASN A 386 -33.53 -4.14 -19.24
CA ASN A 386 -34.04 -3.12 -18.34
C ASN A 386 -34.47 -1.84 -19.09
N ASN A 387 -34.48 -1.83 -20.42
CA ASN A 387 -34.92 -0.68 -21.19
C ASN A 387 -36.37 -0.31 -20.84
N PRO A 388 -36.68 0.98 -20.60
CA PRO A 388 -38.06 1.42 -20.36
C PRO A 388 -38.98 1.14 -21.55
N ASP A 389 -38.48 1.18 -22.79
CA ASP A 389 -39.22 0.74 -23.97
C ASP A 389 -39.07 -0.77 -24.16
N GLU A 390 -40.20 -1.49 -24.06
CA GLU A 390 -40.24 -2.95 -24.16
C GLU A 390 -39.70 -3.46 -25.50
N ARG A 391 -39.88 -2.68 -26.58
CA ARG A 391 -39.42 -3.04 -27.93
C ARG A 391 -37.90 -3.07 -28.03
N LEU A 392 -37.22 -2.33 -27.16
CA LEU A 392 -35.75 -2.26 -27.12
C LEU A 392 -35.13 -3.32 -26.20
N ARG A 393 -35.91 -4.01 -25.36
CA ARG A 393 -35.39 -4.95 -24.36
C ARG A 393 -34.65 -6.15 -24.93
N SER A 394 -34.95 -6.52 -26.17
CA SER A 394 -34.35 -7.66 -26.87
C SER A 394 -33.07 -7.31 -27.65
N ARG A 395 -32.66 -6.03 -27.69
CA ARG A 395 -31.47 -5.64 -28.45
C ARG A 395 -30.19 -6.07 -27.72
N PRO A 396 -29.16 -6.58 -28.43
CA PRO A 396 -27.88 -6.93 -27.82
C PRO A 396 -27.20 -5.72 -27.15
N LEU A 397 -26.49 -5.97 -26.03
CA LEU A 397 -25.66 -4.95 -25.40
C LEU A 397 -24.40 -4.66 -26.22
N LEU A 398 -23.85 -5.66 -26.92
CA LEU A 398 -22.73 -5.44 -27.84
C LEU A 398 -23.20 -4.58 -29.03
N GLY A 399 -22.47 -3.50 -29.34
CA GLY A 399 -22.84 -2.52 -30.36
C GLY A 399 -23.78 -1.42 -29.87
N LEU A 400 -24.28 -1.50 -28.64
CA LEU A 400 -25.22 -0.52 -28.09
C LEU A 400 -24.58 0.86 -27.95
N GLY A 401 -25.20 1.89 -28.52
CA GLY A 401 -24.84 3.29 -28.30
C GLY A 401 -25.22 3.74 -26.89
N LEU A 402 -24.22 4.05 -26.06
CA LEU A 402 -24.45 4.52 -24.68
C LEU A 402 -24.19 6.02 -24.51
N LEU A 403 -23.31 6.62 -25.31
CA LEU A 403 -22.93 8.03 -25.21
C LEU A 403 -23.51 8.78 -26.41
N SER A 404 -24.08 9.96 -26.18
CA SER A 404 -24.67 10.78 -27.23
C SER A 404 -24.61 12.27 -26.92
N GLY A 405 -24.46 13.10 -27.94
CA GLY A 405 -24.71 14.54 -27.86
C GLY A 405 -23.60 15.39 -27.24
N PHE A 406 -22.40 14.85 -27.09
CA PHE A 406 -21.29 15.58 -26.48
C PHE A 406 -20.71 16.61 -27.45
N LYS A 407 -20.42 17.82 -26.99
CA LYS A 407 -19.68 18.86 -27.74
C LYS A 407 -18.44 19.27 -26.97
N PHE A 408 -17.34 19.47 -27.70
CA PHE A 408 -16.10 19.95 -27.10
C PHE A 408 -16.17 21.45 -26.85
N ASP A 409 -15.80 21.88 -25.65
CA ASP A 409 -15.75 23.26 -25.21
C ASP A 409 -14.50 23.46 -24.33
N GLU A 410 -13.57 24.28 -24.81
CA GLU A 410 -12.24 24.57 -24.24
C GLU A 410 -11.36 23.33 -23.94
N ASP A 411 -11.68 22.57 -22.88
CA ASP A 411 -10.95 21.42 -22.38
C ASP A 411 -11.84 20.21 -22.01
N GLU A 412 -13.17 20.33 -22.13
CA GLU A 412 -14.13 19.30 -21.76
C GLU A 412 -15.16 19.01 -22.86
N TRP A 413 -15.80 17.84 -22.79
CA TRP A 413 -16.93 17.46 -23.62
C TRP A 413 -18.22 17.53 -22.81
N ASN A 414 -19.07 18.49 -23.14
CA ASN A 414 -20.25 18.87 -22.37
C ASN A 414 -21.56 18.61 -23.13
N GLY A 415 -22.69 18.74 -22.43
CA GLY A 415 -24.04 18.63 -23.00
C GLY A 415 -24.47 17.21 -23.39
N GLY A 416 -23.62 16.21 -23.16
CA GLY A 416 -23.89 14.84 -23.54
C GLY A 416 -24.80 14.08 -22.57
N LYS A 417 -25.20 12.88 -22.99
CA LYS A 417 -25.98 11.94 -22.21
C LYS A 417 -25.33 10.56 -22.21
N ILE A 418 -25.49 9.85 -21.10
CA ILE A 418 -25.08 8.44 -20.95
C ILE A 418 -26.28 7.56 -20.58
N TYR A 419 -26.54 6.52 -21.37
CA TYR A 419 -27.53 5.49 -21.07
C TYR A 419 -26.87 4.34 -20.28
N ASP A 420 -27.47 3.97 -19.15
CA ASP A 420 -27.06 2.82 -18.34
C ASP A 420 -28.03 1.64 -18.56
N PRO A 421 -27.63 0.59 -19.30
CA PRO A 421 -28.48 -0.59 -19.54
C PRO A 421 -28.72 -1.42 -18.27
N GLN A 422 -27.97 -1.20 -17.18
CA GLN A 422 -28.24 -1.90 -15.92
C GLN A 422 -29.45 -1.32 -15.20
N SER A 423 -29.64 -0.01 -15.24
CA SER A 423 -30.79 0.65 -14.59
C SER A 423 -31.90 1.04 -15.56
N GLY A 424 -31.66 1.04 -16.87
CA GLY A 424 -32.58 1.54 -17.88
C GLY A 424 -32.68 3.07 -17.92
N LYS A 425 -31.80 3.78 -17.20
CA LYS A 425 -31.86 5.24 -17.04
C LYS A 425 -30.84 5.94 -17.92
N THR A 426 -31.20 7.15 -18.33
CA THR A 426 -30.29 8.06 -19.05
C THR A 426 -29.94 9.23 -18.15
N TYR A 427 -28.66 9.57 -18.08
CA TYR A 427 -28.12 10.64 -17.24
C TYR A 427 -27.48 11.73 -18.11
N SER A 428 -27.53 12.97 -17.63
CA SER A 428 -26.68 14.03 -18.18
C SER A 428 -25.23 13.68 -17.89
N CYS A 429 -24.34 13.95 -18.84
CA CYS A 429 -22.97 13.48 -18.77
C CYS A 429 -21.99 14.52 -19.31
N THR A 430 -20.82 14.58 -18.68
CA THR A 430 -19.66 15.37 -19.11
C THR A 430 -18.45 14.47 -19.17
N MET A 431 -17.51 14.76 -20.06
CA MET A 431 -16.24 14.03 -20.14
C MET A 431 -15.06 14.99 -20.11
N SER A 432 -14.00 14.62 -19.42
CA SER A 432 -12.75 15.39 -19.45
C SER A 432 -11.53 14.49 -19.39
N LEU A 433 -10.50 14.85 -20.14
CA LEU A 433 -9.24 14.12 -20.16
C LEU A 433 -8.40 14.56 -18.97
N LYS A 434 -8.01 13.60 -18.14
CA LYS A 434 -6.97 13.83 -17.13
C LYS A 434 -5.58 13.81 -17.78
N ASP A 435 -5.42 12.93 -18.75
CA ASP A 435 -4.26 12.77 -19.63
C ASP A 435 -4.71 12.00 -20.89
N MET A 436 -3.84 11.87 -21.89
CA MET A 436 -4.16 11.21 -23.15
C MET A 436 -4.72 9.79 -23.01
N ASN A 437 -4.49 9.09 -21.88
CA ASN A 437 -4.94 7.71 -21.68
C ASN A 437 -6.00 7.55 -20.59
N THR A 438 -6.49 8.66 -20.01
CA THR A 438 -7.41 8.64 -18.87
C THR A 438 -8.57 9.60 -19.08
N LEU A 439 -9.75 9.06 -19.34
CA LEU A 439 -10.99 9.81 -19.53
C LEU A 439 -11.81 9.76 -18.25
N LYS A 440 -12.20 10.92 -17.72
CA LYS A 440 -13.23 11.01 -16.69
C LYS A 440 -14.57 11.14 -17.38
N VAL A 441 -15.54 10.32 -16.98
CA VAL A 441 -16.92 10.35 -17.48
C VAL A 441 -17.82 10.58 -16.27
N ARG A 442 -18.47 11.74 -16.19
CA ARG A 442 -19.28 12.13 -15.03
C ARG A 442 -20.76 12.19 -15.42
N GLY A 443 -21.54 11.23 -14.91
CA GLY A 443 -23.00 11.21 -15.01
C GLY A 443 -23.66 11.88 -13.80
N TYR A 444 -24.70 12.68 -14.03
CA TYR A 444 -25.43 13.41 -12.98
C TYR A 444 -26.92 13.57 -13.30
N VAL A 445 -27.72 13.87 -12.27
CA VAL A 445 -29.16 14.16 -12.38
C VAL A 445 -29.39 15.64 -12.05
N GLY A 446 -29.90 16.41 -13.01
CA GLY A 446 -30.12 17.85 -12.85
C GLY A 446 -28.81 18.63 -12.93
N ILE A 447 -28.21 18.95 -11.77
CA ILE A 447 -26.95 19.71 -11.65
C ILE A 447 -25.74 18.79 -11.47
N SER A 448 -24.57 19.19 -11.98
CA SER A 448 -23.33 18.37 -12.00
C SER A 448 -22.77 18.03 -10.60
N LEU A 449 -23.21 18.72 -9.56
CA LEU A 449 -22.86 18.45 -8.15
C LEU A 449 -23.42 17.11 -7.64
N LEU A 450 -24.57 16.67 -8.15
CA LEU A 450 -25.25 15.43 -7.74
C LEU A 450 -25.03 14.32 -8.77
N GLY A 451 -23.77 13.88 -8.86
CA GLY A 451 -23.33 12.92 -9.86
C GLY A 451 -22.21 11.99 -9.41
N ARG A 452 -21.94 10.97 -10.22
CA ARG A 452 -20.83 10.03 -10.05
C ARG A 452 -19.87 10.17 -11.23
N THR A 453 -18.58 10.08 -10.94
CA THR A 453 -17.54 10.08 -11.96
C THR A 453 -16.95 8.68 -12.06
N GLU A 454 -16.98 8.12 -13.26
CA GLU A 454 -16.19 6.97 -13.65
C GLU A 454 -14.92 7.43 -14.35
N VAL A 455 -13.90 6.59 -14.27
CA VAL A 455 -12.64 6.80 -14.99
C VAL A 455 -12.48 5.65 -15.95
N TRP A 456 -12.33 5.97 -17.23
CA TRP A 456 -12.08 5.00 -18.29
C TRP A 456 -10.63 5.13 -18.75
N THR A 457 -10.06 4.01 -19.18
CA THR A 457 -8.67 3.96 -19.66
C THR A 457 -8.60 3.68 -21.14
N ARG A 458 -7.74 4.40 -21.87
CA ARG A 458 -7.58 4.17 -23.30
C ARG A 458 -7.00 2.78 -23.56
N THR A 459 -7.50 2.10 -24.57
CA THR A 459 -7.01 0.80 -25.01
C THR A 459 -6.86 0.76 -26.53
N VAL A 460 -6.00 -0.13 -27.02
CA VAL A 460 -5.78 -0.37 -28.44
C VAL A 460 -6.69 -1.51 -28.91
N GLY A 461 -7.55 -1.21 -29.88
CA GLY A 461 -8.43 -2.19 -30.54
C GLY A 461 -9.71 -2.56 -29.78
N PRO A 462 -10.77 -2.99 -30.51
CA PRO A 462 -11.97 -3.58 -29.90
C PRO A 462 -11.64 -4.84 -29.10
#